data_AF-A0A3M1GJ57-F1
#
_entry.id   AF-A0A3M1GJ57-F1
#
_cell.length_a   1.000
_cell.length_b   1.000
_cell.length_c   1.000
_cell.angle_alpha   90.00
_cell.angle_beta   90.00
_cell.angle_gamma   90.00
#
_symmetry.space_group_name_H-M   'P 1'
#
loop_
_entity.id
_entity.type
_entity.pdbx_description
1 polymer ?
#
loop_
_entity_poly.entity_id
_entity_poly.type
_entity_poly.pdbx_seq_one_letter_code
_entity_poly.pdbx_strand_id
1 'polypeptide(L)' 'MATTYQVEVYARGKVVAAHTVEAVDALSAINQVEALYGDPPQVEYTTVYHEDGTKETMLQVIGWHGYMFQARAVNRLNQA' A
#
# COMPACT_ATOMS: atom_id res chain seq x y z
N MET A 1 19.64 12.46 3.55
CA MET A 1 19.66 12.97 2.17
C MET A 1 18.45 12.39 1.47
N ALA A 2 17.68 13.19 0.74
CA ALA A 2 16.54 12.67 -0.03
C ALA A 2 17.08 11.89 -1.24
N THR A 3 16.51 10.72 -1.48
CA THR A 3 16.79 9.86 -2.63
C THR A 3 15.55 9.85 -3.52
N THR A 4 15.75 9.89 -4.83
CA THR A 4 14.65 9.74 -5.79
C THR A 4 14.22 8.27 -5.84
N TYR A 5 12.94 8.00 -5.65
CA TYR A 5 12.33 6.68 -5.76
C TYR A 5 11.32 6.65 -6.89
N GLN A 6 11.31 5.54 -7.63
CA GLN A 6 10.18 5.16 -8.48
C GLN A 6 9.32 4.18 -7.68
N VAL A 7 8.06 4.53 -7.48
CA VAL A 7 7.06 3.71 -6.78
C VAL A 7 6.06 3.21 -7.81
N GLU A 8 6.00 1.90 -7.99
CA GLU A 8 5.02 1.22 -8.83
C GLU A 8 3.84 0.75 -7.99
N VAL A 9 2.64 0.96 -8.53
CA VAL A 9 1.38 0.56 -7.89
C VAL A 9 0.77 -0.56 -8.71
N TYR A 10 0.46 -1.67 -8.06
CA TYR A 10 0.02 -2.90 -8.69
C TYR A 10 -1.40 -3.25 -8.30
N ALA A 11 -2.33 -3.37 -9.24
CA ALA A 11 -3.66 -3.91 -8.97
C ALA A 11 -3.77 -5.32 -9.55
N ARG A 12 -4.15 -6.31 -8.73
CA ARG A 12 -4.30 -7.72 -9.18
C ARG A 12 -3.03 -8.23 -9.92
N GLY A 13 -1.85 -7.87 -9.41
CA GLY A 13 -0.56 -8.29 -9.96
C GLY A 13 -0.08 -7.55 -11.22
N LYS A 14 -0.76 -6.50 -11.67
CA LYS A 14 -0.33 -5.66 -12.82
C LYS A 14 -0.03 -4.24 -12.38
N VAL A 15 1.05 -3.65 -12.89
CA VAL A 15 1.35 -2.22 -12.70
C VAL A 15 0.24 -1.39 -13.34
N VAL A 16 -0.45 -0.61 -12.53
CA VAL A 16 -1.52 0.32 -12.95
C VAL A 16 -1.06 1.76 -12.94
N ALA A 17 0.01 2.08 -12.20
CA ALA A 17 0.60 3.40 -12.14
C ALA A 17 2.06 3.34 -11.67
N ALA A 18 2.84 4.36 -12.00
CA ALA A 18 4.18 4.57 -11.48
C ALA A 18 4.38 6.05 -11.16
N HIS A 19 4.94 6.33 -9.98
CA HIS A 19 5.17 7.68 -9.48
C HIS A 19 6.66 7.85 -9.18
N THR A 20 7.21 9.03 -9.45
CA THR A 20 8.58 9.37 -9.04
C THR A 20 8.50 10.41 -7.93
N VAL A 21 9.06 10.09 -6.77
CA VAL A 21 9.01 10.95 -5.59
C VAL A 21 10.40 11.06 -4.94
N GLU A 22 10.63 12.17 -4.24
CA GLU A 22 11.81 12.32 -3.38
C GLU A 22 11.44 11.97 -1.94
N ALA A 23 12.19 11.06 -1.34
CA ALA A 23 11.95 10.62 0.04
C ALA A 23 13.27 10.26 0.73
N VAL A 24 13.25 10.25 2.06
CA VAL A 24 14.42 9.87 2.87
C VAL A 24 14.70 8.36 2.83
N ASP A 25 13.67 7.55 2.58
CA ASP A 25 13.72 6.10 2.43
C ASP A 25 12.55 5.59 1.58
N ALA A 26 12.57 4.29 1.26
CA ALA A 26 11.56 3.63 0.43
C ALA A 26 10.16 3.59 1.05
N LEU A 27 10.06 3.46 2.38
CA LEU A 27 8.78 3.43 3.09
C LEU A 27 8.10 4.79 3.02
N SER A 28 8.86 5.86 3.23
CA SER A 28 8.40 7.24 3.09
C SER A 28 7.96 7.54 1.65
N ALA A 29 8.65 7.01 0.64
CA ALA A 29 8.23 7.12 -0.75
C ALA A 29 6.88 6.40 -1.01
N ILE A 30 6.71 5.19 -0.47
CA ILE A 30 5.47 4.43 -0.58
C ILE A 30 4.32 5.18 0.11
N ASN A 31 4.50 5.64 1.35
CA ASN A 31 3.45 6.33 2.10
C ASN A 31 2.97 7.61 1.39
N GLN A 32 3.88 8.36 0.76
CA GLN A 32 3.51 9.53 -0.05
C GLN A 32 2.64 9.16 -1.25
N VAL A 33 2.95 8.04 -1.92
CA VAL A 33 2.20 7.57 -3.08
C VAL A 33 0.90 6.90 -2.66
N GLU A 34 0.90 6.12 -1.59
CA GLU A 34 -0.28 5.47 -1.00
C GLU A 34 -1.35 6.50 -0.64
N ALA A 35 -0.96 7.66 -0.08
CA ALA A 35 -1.88 8.75 0.23
C ALA A 35 -2.66 9.28 -1.00
N LEU A 36 -2.18 9.04 -2.22
CA LEU A 36 -2.89 9.40 -3.46
C LEU A 36 -4.01 8.40 -3.82
N TYR A 37 -4.00 7.19 -3.24
CA TYR A 37 -4.96 6.12 -3.52
C TYR A 37 -6.04 5.98 -2.45
N GLY A 38 -6.11 6.90 -1.50
CA GLY A 38 -7.16 6.99 -0.47
C GLY A 38 -6.73 6.57 0.93
N ASP A 39 -7.66 6.62 1.88
CA ASP A 39 -7.41 6.35 3.30
C ASP A 39 -6.81 4.95 3.54
N PRO A 40 -5.91 4.82 4.54
CA PRO A 40 -5.36 3.53 4.96
C PRO A 40 -6.49 2.56 5.34
N PRO A 41 -6.26 1.24 5.20
CA PRO A 41 -7.31 0.26 5.47
C PRO A 41 -7.83 0.42 6.90
N GLN A 42 -9.15 0.52 7.02
CA GLN A 42 -9.85 0.53 8.29
C GLN A 42 -9.95 -0.91 8.79
N VAL A 43 -9.48 -1.15 10.00
CA VAL A 43 -9.56 -2.47 10.65
C VAL A 43 -10.72 -2.44 11.64
N GLU A 44 -11.74 -3.25 11.37
CA GLU A 44 -12.89 -3.44 12.26
C GLU A 44 -12.90 -4.86 12.83
N TYR A 45 -13.24 -4.99 14.11
CA TYR A 45 -13.47 -6.29 14.75
C TYR A 45 -14.97 -6.51 14.87
N THR A 46 -15.47 -7.55 14.22
CA THR A 46 -16.89 -7.90 14.24
C THR A 46 -17.07 -9.25 14.93
N THR A 47 -17.97 -9.30 15.90
CA THR A 47 -18.35 -10.57 16.54
C THR A 47 -19.49 -11.20 15.75
N VAL A 48 -19.22 -12.34 15.12
CA VAL A 48 -20.24 -13.15 14.45
C VAL A 48 -20.81 -14.15 15.44
N TYR A 49 -22.13 -14.23 15.49
CA TYR A 49 -22.87 -15.18 16.30
C TYR A 49 -23.38 -16.27 15.36
N HIS A 50 -22.90 -17.49 15.54
CA HIS A 50 -23.29 -18.65 14.75
C HIS A 50 -24.59 -19.26 15.29
N GLU A 51 -25.33 -19.99 14.45
CA GLU A 51 -26.60 -20.62 14.84
C GLU A 51 -26.46 -21.68 15.95
N ASP A 52 -25.26 -22.24 16.10
CA ASP A 52 -24.89 -23.17 17.17
C ASP A 52 -24.58 -22.49 18.52
N GLY A 53 -24.71 -21.15 18.59
CA GLY A 53 -24.47 -20.35 19.78
C GLY A 53 -23.00 -19.99 20.01
N THR A 54 -22.09 -20.40 19.14
CA THR A 54 -20.68 -20.00 19.22
C THR A 54 -20.49 -18.55 18.77
N LYS A 55 -19.48 -17.88 19.34
CA LYS A 55 -19.09 -16.52 18.97
C LYS A 55 -17.70 -16.54 18.39
N GLU A 56 -17.54 -15.93 17.22
CA GLU A 56 -16.26 -15.79 16.55
C GLU A 56 -15.96 -14.31 16.35
N THR A 57 -14.79 -13.86 16.81
CA THR A 57 -14.32 -12.51 16.52
C THR A 57 -13.61 -12.54 15.17
N MET A 58 -14.21 -11.91 14.18
CA MET A 58 -13.63 -11.75 12.85
C MET A 58 -12.93 -10.40 12.73
N LEU A 59 -11.76 -10.42 12.10
CA LEU A 59 -11.05 -9.23 11.65
C LEU A 59 -11.56 -8.88 10.25
N GLN A 60 -12.21 -7.72 10.11
CA GLN A 60 -12.60 -7.18 8.82
C GLN A 60 -11.66 -6.03 8.45
N VAL A 61 -10.97 -6.17 7.33
CA VAL A 61 -10.11 -5.11 6.78
C VAL A 61 -10.86 -4.44 5.63
N ILE A 62 -11.37 -3.24 5.88
CA ILE A 62 -12.14 -2.42 4.94
C ILE A 62 -11.18 -1.42 4.29
N GLY A 63 -11.28 -1.21 2.98
CA GLY A 63 -10.40 -0.24 2.30
C GLY A 63 -8.98 -0.75 2.04
N TRP A 64 -8.72 -2.07 2.17
CA TRP A 64 -7.56 -2.65 1.49
C TRP A 64 -7.88 -2.67 -0.01
N HIS A 65 -7.74 -1.50 -0.63
CA HIS A 65 -7.68 -1.42 -2.07
C HIS A 65 -6.61 -2.43 -2.47
N GLY A 66 -6.93 -3.40 -3.33
CA GLY A 66 -6.05 -4.50 -3.72
C GLY A 66 -4.82 -4.06 -4.53
N TYR A 67 -4.27 -2.91 -4.17
CA TYR A 67 -3.05 -2.29 -4.63
C TYR A 67 -1.89 -2.78 -3.76
N MET A 68 -0.80 -3.15 -4.43
CA MET A 68 0.50 -3.39 -3.83
C MET A 68 1.44 -2.28 -4.29
N PHE A 69 2.28 -1.77 -3.41
CA PHE A 69 3.24 -0.70 -3.70
C PHE A 69 4.66 -1.25 -3.67
N GLN A 70 5.47 -0.93 -4.66
CA GLN A 70 6.87 -1.31 -4.73
C GLN A 70 7.72 -0.09 -5.04
N ALA A 71 8.64 0.26 -4.14
CA ALA A 71 9.58 1.37 -4.34
C ALA A 71 10.97 0.86 -4.72
N ARG A 72 11.60 1.52 -5.70
CA ARG A 72 12.98 1.30 -6.11
C ARG A 72 13.72 2.64 -6.15
N ALA A 73 14.90 2.72 -5.54
CA ALA A 73 15.77 3.88 -5.66
C ALA A 73 16.20 4.06 -7.13
N VAL A 74 16.03 5.26 -7.67
CA VAL A 74 16.50 5.62 -9.00
C VAL A 74 17.83 6.33 -8.85
N ASN A 75 18.92 5.57 -8.90
CA ASN A 75 20.23 6.19 -9.10
C ASN A 75 20.27 6.74 -10.53
N ARG A 76 20.56 8.03 -10.72
CA ARG A 76 20.83 8.64 -12.03
C ARG A 76 22.14 8.11 -12.66
N LEU A 77 22.33 6.79 -12.75
CA LEU A 77 23.56 6.17 -13.27
C LEU A 77 23.45 5.68 -14.72
N ASN A 78 22.32 5.89 -15.40
CA ASN A 78 22.12 5.48 -16.80
C ASN A 78 21.57 6.61 -17.69
N GLN A 79 22.21 7.78 -17.65
CA GLN A 79 22.20 8.68 -18.81
C GLN A 79 23.64 8.76 -19.31
N ALA A 80 24.02 7.76 -20.12
CA ALA A 80 25.19 7.77 -20.97
C ALA A 80 24.75 8.11 -22.40
#